data_AF-A0A822HNW6-F1
#
_entry.id   AF-A0A822HNW6-F1
#
_cell.length_a   1.000
_cell.length_b   1.000
_cell.length_c   1.000
_cell.angle_alpha   90.00
_cell.angle_beta   90.00
_cell.angle_gamma   90.00
#
_symmetry.space_group_name_H-M   'P 1'
#
loop_
_entity.id
_entity.type
_entity.pdbx_description
1 polymer ?
#
loop_
_entity_poly.entity_id
_entity_poly.type
_entity_poly.pdbx_seq_one_letter_code
_entity_poly.pdbx_strand_id
1 'polypeptide(L)'
;INPSRAAILTGHDREITCLWISAELGIVLSGSELSLVLQHTLNSDILRSFENPSKISTPRLLSPSNDGDSIVCYDRSKLCLYTLNGKLMRKQYLKM
;
A
#
# COMPACT_ATOMS: atom_id res chain seq x y z
N ILE A 1 -6.36 -30.46 -11.88
CA ILE A 1 -5.64 -29.19 -11.64
C ILE A 1 -6.19 -28.62 -10.35
N ASN A 2 -5.42 -28.63 -9.27
CA ASN A 2 -5.83 -27.94 -8.04
C ASN A 2 -5.54 -26.45 -8.29
N PRO A 3 -6.53 -25.55 -8.39
CA PRO A 3 -6.22 -24.16 -8.65
C PRO A 3 -5.41 -23.64 -7.47
N SER A 4 -4.18 -23.20 -7.72
CA SER A 4 -3.42 -22.40 -6.78
C SER A 4 -4.30 -21.25 -6.32
N ARG A 5 -4.40 -21.01 -4.99
CA ARG A 5 -5.26 -19.97 -4.40
C ARG A 5 -5.11 -18.66 -5.19
N ALA A 6 -6.17 -18.26 -5.89
CA ALA A 6 -6.22 -17.00 -6.61
C ALA A 6 -6.89 -15.97 -5.71
N ALA A 7 -6.21 -14.85 -5.50
CA ALA A 7 -6.68 -13.71 -4.74
C ALA A 7 -6.95 -12.55 -5.71
N ILE A 8 -8.11 -11.90 -5.60
CA ILE A 8 -8.49 -10.74 -6.40
C ILE A 8 -8.51 -9.52 -5.49
N LEU A 9 -7.60 -8.57 -5.71
CA LEU A 9 -7.55 -7.34 -4.92
C LEU A 9 -8.61 -6.37 -5.41
N THR A 10 -9.62 -6.12 -4.58
CA THR A 10 -10.74 -5.21 -4.85
C THR A 10 -10.67 -3.97 -3.96
N GLY A 11 -11.54 -2.98 -4.22
CA GLY A 11 -11.67 -1.76 -3.42
C GLY A 11 -10.91 -0.55 -3.95
N HIS A 12 -10.17 -0.70 -5.06
CA HIS A 12 -9.54 0.43 -5.74
C HIS A 12 -10.47 0.99 -6.81
N ASP A 13 -10.61 2.32 -6.84
CA ASP A 13 -11.38 3.04 -7.86
C ASP A 13 -10.58 3.22 -9.18
N ARG A 14 -9.28 2.92 -9.16
CA ARG A 14 -8.33 3.14 -10.24
C ARG A 14 -7.35 1.98 -10.37
N GLU A 15 -6.52 2.00 -11.40
CA GLU A 15 -5.51 0.98 -11.65
C GLU A 15 -4.53 0.85 -10.46
N ILE A 16 -4.18 -0.40 -10.13
CA ILE A 16 -3.14 -0.70 -9.13
C ILE A 16 -1.78 -0.44 -9.75
N THR A 17 -0.98 0.43 -9.13
CA THR A 17 0.33 0.87 -9.64
C THR A 17 1.51 0.24 -8.91
N CYS A 18 1.31 -0.27 -7.72
CA CYS A 18 2.35 -0.97 -6.96
C CYS A 18 1.75 -1.97 -5.96
N LEU A 19 2.49 -3.04 -5.68
CA LEU A 19 2.09 -4.11 -4.77
C LEU A 19 3.25 -4.51 -3.86
N TRP A 20 2.91 -4.96 -2.66
CA TRP A 20 3.82 -5.67 -1.76
C TRP A 20 3.06 -6.82 -1.09
N ILE A 21 3.69 -7.99 -0.98
CA ILE A 21 3.07 -9.21 -0.47
C ILE A 21 4.00 -9.83 0.56
N SER A 22 3.47 -10.23 1.72
CA SER A 22 4.17 -11.07 2.68
C SER A 22 3.32 -12.25 3.10
N ALA A 23 3.81 -13.45 2.79
CA ALA A 23 3.21 -14.70 3.24
C ALA A 23 3.33 -14.90 4.75
N GLU A 24 4.45 -14.47 5.32
CA GLU A 24 4.74 -14.55 6.76
C GLU A 24 3.76 -13.71 7.57
N LEU A 25 3.48 -12.48 7.13
CA LEU A 25 2.55 -11.59 7.82
C LEU A 25 1.09 -11.81 7.39
N GLY A 26 0.84 -12.58 6.33
CA GLY A 26 -0.50 -12.78 5.78
C GLY A 26 -1.09 -11.53 5.14
N ILE A 27 -0.25 -10.57 4.72
CA ILE A 27 -0.66 -9.22 4.29
C ILE A 27 -0.29 -8.97 2.82
N VAL A 28 -1.19 -8.29 2.11
CA VAL A 28 -0.93 -7.63 0.83
C VAL A 28 -1.16 -6.14 0.99
N LEU A 29 -0.23 -5.31 0.52
CA LEU A 29 -0.44 -3.89 0.33
C LEU A 29 -0.54 -3.57 -1.16
N SER A 30 -1.52 -2.77 -1.53
CA SER A 30 -1.79 -2.39 -2.91
C SER A 30 -2.01 -0.89 -3.01
N GLY A 31 -1.22 -0.22 -3.85
CA GLY A 31 -1.36 1.20 -4.13
C GLY A 31 -1.96 1.42 -5.51
N SER A 32 -2.82 2.44 -5.65
CA SER A 32 -3.51 2.74 -6.90
C SER A 32 -3.31 4.19 -7.34
N GLU A 33 -3.38 4.42 -8.66
CA GLU A 33 -3.27 5.74 -9.27
C GLU A 33 -4.15 6.77 -8.56
N LEU A 34 -3.57 7.91 -8.15
CA LEU A 34 -4.27 9.01 -7.47
C LEU A 34 -5.21 8.56 -6.32
N SER A 35 -4.89 7.43 -5.69
CA SER A 35 -5.74 6.74 -4.72
C SER A 35 -4.92 6.33 -3.49
N LEU A 36 -5.59 5.69 -2.54
CA LEU A 36 -5.01 5.19 -1.31
C LEU A 36 -4.20 3.91 -1.51
N VAL A 37 -3.38 3.60 -0.51
CA VAL A 37 -2.88 2.25 -0.32
C VAL A 37 -3.92 1.47 0.47
N LEU A 38 -4.32 0.31 -0.03
CA LEU A 38 -5.16 -0.65 0.69
C LEU A 38 -4.31 -1.78 1.23
N GLN A 39 -4.72 -2.26 2.40
CA GLN A 39 -4.18 -3.45 3.03
C GLN A 39 -5.21 -4.56 2.96
N HIS A 40 -4.81 -5.69 2.39
CA HIS A 40 -5.61 -6.90 2.27
C HIS A 40 -4.97 -8.07 3.03
N THR A 41 -5.77 -9.10 3.30
CA THR A 41 -5.26 -10.44 3.62
C THR A 41 -4.80 -11.15 2.35
N LEU A 42 -4.07 -12.26 2.49
CA LEU A 42 -3.77 -13.16 1.34
C LEU A 42 -5.03 -13.76 0.69
N ASN A 43 -6.17 -13.72 1.38
CA ASN A 43 -7.47 -14.18 0.87
C ASN A 43 -8.31 -13.04 0.27
N SER A 44 -7.73 -11.86 0.07
CA SER A 44 -8.36 -10.67 -0.52
C SER A 44 -9.34 -9.90 0.38
N ASP A 45 -9.44 -10.21 1.67
CA ASP A 45 -10.25 -9.39 2.57
C ASP A 45 -9.59 -8.02 2.75
N ILE A 46 -10.34 -6.94 2.56
CA ILE A 46 -9.85 -5.58 2.84
C ILE A 46 -9.81 -5.38 4.35
N LEU A 47 -8.60 -5.15 4.89
CA LEU A 47 -8.41 -4.86 6.30
C LEU A 47 -8.56 -3.38 6.61
N ARG A 48 -7.96 -2.52 5.76
CA ARG A 48 -7.98 -1.05 5.91
C ARG A 48 -7.39 -0.34 4.70
N SER A 49 -7.55 0.97 4.68
CA SER A 49 -6.79 1.90 3.84
C SER A 49 -5.76 2.66 4.66
N PHE A 50 -4.62 2.99 4.08
CA PHE A 50 -3.71 3.99 4.63
C PHE A 50 -4.32 5.38 4.46
N GLU A 51 -4.00 6.29 5.38
CA GLU A 51 -4.46 7.67 5.33
C GLU A 51 -3.94 8.39 4.08
N ASN A 52 -4.83 9.12 3.39
CA ASN A 52 -4.47 9.81 2.16
C ASN A 52 -3.49 10.95 2.44
N PRO A 53 -2.26 10.93 1.94
CA PRO A 53 -1.36 12.05 2.14
C PRO A 53 -1.67 13.22 1.21
N SER A 54 -2.37 13.00 0.09
CA SER A 54 -2.92 13.98 -0.85
C SER A 54 -3.66 13.26 -1.99
N LYS A 55 -4.88 13.73 -2.35
CA LYS A 55 -5.72 13.13 -3.41
C LYS A 55 -5.09 13.10 -4.80
N ILE A 56 -3.99 13.82 -5.03
CA ILE A 56 -3.39 14.00 -6.36
C ILE A 56 -2.03 13.29 -6.47
N SER A 57 -1.83 12.20 -5.74
CA SER A 57 -0.53 11.54 -5.64
C SER A 57 -0.67 10.04 -5.80
N THR A 58 0.08 9.47 -6.73
CA THR A 58 0.08 8.03 -6.97
C THR A 58 1.20 7.36 -6.18
N PRO A 59 0.90 6.30 -5.39
CA PRO A 59 1.91 5.41 -4.82
C PRO A 59 2.70 4.71 -5.94
N ARG A 60 4.02 4.70 -5.83
CA ARG A 60 4.95 4.07 -6.79
C ARG A 60 5.75 2.94 -6.17
N LEU A 61 6.04 3.03 -4.87
CA LEU A 61 6.79 2.02 -4.13
C LEU A 61 6.21 1.86 -2.73
N LEU A 62 6.11 0.61 -2.31
CA LEU A 62 5.74 0.21 -0.96
C LEU A 62 6.95 -0.48 -0.35
N SER A 63 7.39 0.01 0.81
CA SER A 63 8.50 -0.57 1.57
C SER A 63 8.10 -0.74 3.03
N PRO A 64 7.33 -1.79 3.36
CA PRO A 64 7.03 -2.17 4.74
C PRO A 64 8.29 -2.67 5.45
N SER A 65 8.43 -2.34 6.72
CA SER A 65 9.40 -2.94 7.63
C SER A 65 8.80 -4.16 8.32
N ASN A 66 9.66 -5.02 8.88
CA ASN A 66 9.22 -6.14 9.70
C ASN A 66 8.68 -5.69 11.08
N ASP A 67 9.00 -4.46 11.48
CA ASP A 67 8.62 -3.89 12.78
C ASP A 67 7.23 -3.23 12.78
N GLY A 68 6.55 -3.24 11.63
CA GLY A 68 5.17 -2.73 11.50
C GLY A 68 5.07 -1.28 11.02
N ASP A 69 6.10 -0.77 10.36
CA ASP A 69 6.05 0.53 9.69
C ASP A 69 5.99 0.33 8.18
N SER A 70 5.55 1.34 7.44
CA SER A 70 5.61 1.30 5.98
C SER A 70 5.95 2.64 5.40
N ILE A 71 7.00 2.67 4.58
CA ILE A 71 7.32 3.81 3.74
C ILE A 71 6.60 3.63 2.40
N VAL A 72 5.82 4.63 2.03
CA VAL A 72 5.22 4.74 0.69
C VAL A 72 5.90 5.88 -0.04
N CYS A 73 6.50 5.56 -1.19
CA CYS A 73 6.99 6.57 -2.13
C CYS A 73 5.88 6.89 -3.12
N TYR A 74 5.51 8.16 -3.18
CA TYR A 74 4.57 8.69 -4.14
C TYR A 74 5.30 9.49 -5.23
N ASP A 75 4.57 9.83 -6.29
CA ASP A 75 5.01 10.79 -7.31
C ASP A 75 5.63 12.07 -6.73
N ARG A 76 6.51 12.69 -7.52
CA ARG A 76 7.24 13.93 -7.19
C ARG A 76 8.09 13.76 -5.92
N SER A 77 8.68 12.58 -5.77
CA SER A 77 9.63 12.24 -4.71
C SER A 77 9.09 12.49 -3.29
N LYS A 78 7.78 12.27 -3.11
CA LYS A 78 7.11 12.43 -1.81
C LYS A 78 7.10 11.10 -1.07
N LEU A 79 7.81 11.04 0.05
CA LEU A 79 7.82 9.91 0.97
C LEU A 79 6.83 10.13 2.09
N CYS A 80 6.09 9.08 2.47
CA CYS A 80 5.22 9.07 3.63
C CYS A 80 5.49 7.82 4.47
N LEU A 81 5.71 8.01 5.76
CA LEU A 81 5.85 6.95 6.75
C LEU A 81 4.50 6.69 7.40
N TYR A 82 4.07 5.44 7.41
CA TYR A 82 2.83 4.96 8.00
C TYR A 82 3.10 3.92 9.08
N THR A 83 2.20 3.84 10.05
CA THR A 83 2.11 2.65 10.91
C THR A 83 1.40 1.52 10.17
N LEU A 84 1.50 0.28 10.68
CA LEU A 84 0.79 -0.89 10.14
C LEU A 84 -0.74 -0.71 10.10
N ASN A 85 -1.27 0.13 10.99
CA ASN A 85 -2.70 0.46 11.03
C ASN A 85 -3.08 1.55 10.02
N GLY A 86 -2.16 1.97 9.15
CA GLY A 86 -2.41 2.94 8.09
C GLY A 86 -2.41 4.40 8.54
N LYS A 87 -2.01 4.69 9.78
CA LYS A 87 -1.91 6.06 10.28
C LYS A 87 -0.65 6.71 9.74
N LEU A 88 -0.77 7.92 9.20
CA LEU A 88 0.37 8.68 8.75
C LEU A 88 1.18 9.23 9.93
N MET A 89 2.49 8.96 9.93
CA MET A 89 3.44 9.47 10.92
C MET A 89 4.25 10.65 10.42
N ARG A 90 4.74 10.59 9.18
CA ARG A 90 5.60 11.63 8.62
C ARG A 90 5.46 11.75 7.12
N LYS A 91 5.62 12.96 6.59
CA LYS A 91 5.77 13.24 5.15
C LYS A 91 7.11 13.94 4.91
N GLN A 92 7.80 13.60 3.84
CA GLN A 92 9.04 14.24 3.42
C GLN A 92 9.09 14.33 1.89
N TYR A 93 9.53 15.46 1.34
CA TYR A 93 9.90 15.56 -0.07
C TYR A 93 11.40 15.40 -0.19
N LEU A 94 11.86 14.48 -1.03
CA LEU A 94 13.28 14.41 -1.37
C LEU A 94 13.59 15.53 -2.35
N LYS A 95 14.59 16.35 -2.01
CA LYS A 95 15.21 17.26 -2.97
C LYS A 95 16.17 16.42 -3.81
N MET A 96 15.93 16.39 -5.13
CA MET A 96 16.88 15.88 -6.10
C MET A 96 17.84 16.99 -6.50
#